data_AF-A0A1Y3XMY2-F1
#
_entry.id   AF-A0A1Y3XMY2-F1
#
_cell.length_a   1.000
_cell.length_b   1.000
_cell.length_c   1.000
_cell.angle_alpha   90.00
_cell.angle_beta   90.00
_cell.angle_gamma   90.00
#
_symmetry.space_group_name_H-M   'P 1'
#
loop_
_entity.id
_entity.type
_entity.pdbx_description
1 polymer ?
#
loop_
_entity_poly.entity_id
_entity_poly.type
_entity_poly.pdbx_seq_one_letter_code
_entity_poly.pdbx_strand_id
1 'polypeptide(L)'
;MIKIIEYSGVKFRVSFCYPKNIKDTKYPCRALVTPLDENERKITKRQLYGKDSDEPVNRFVSGLNPEDIEKNRIPDVINKLLGLMQQRGLYTPSDCGKLSQETDLAVIAKSVKEAFFNKYSAKYKWAQSTCYKYRQQYDYMTEALQGIDYRTLTPDIEILIQENICRAALLDTKKDNEWVPGLTPPASAKTRLYLLYRLLELLRNTEDYDIALTPSRYQGKTSRKKLLLARTDHARNLPSDLLSKLCDTDVLAGQIGILADTGLRINEYGGLLFCSVGYADGSQGRMYFVRVSGQLSRQNTRTEYPKTDPSYRLIPISQELGERLMAERENLELRYGDISLLLRIGQPEEFMYSNAPATVASHMHQLSEQIPQLLRQPEFLEAMRRNRPCTFDKASQDEYLFGMLTPHALRRFFCTWLYTMSGVDTNEIYFFMGHLNKNVRQRSGPCGPTPAEIYRLCLLKHVSPTLFHTPHSLKYNLGEKYRETEVPACSVEFTIPPETSWEIVVEDSEPFNHVALRGNGITWDVRYQDEFRPNPNRYALLATEEMYTIQSKGKFLDALKKATKGEKLNK
;
A
#
# COMPACT_ATOMS: atom_id res chain seq x y z
N MET A 1 -37.29 10.68 -42.56
CA MET A 1 -37.04 12.14 -42.46
C MET A 1 -35.54 12.36 -42.35
N ILE A 2 -34.97 13.33 -43.06
CA ILE A 2 -33.51 13.61 -43.02
C ILE A 2 -33.34 15.08 -42.65
N LYS A 3 -32.45 15.35 -41.70
CA LYS A 3 -32.14 16.69 -41.21
C LYS A 3 -30.62 16.85 -41.10
N ILE A 4 -30.13 18.05 -41.35
CA ILE A 4 -28.75 18.43 -41.01
C ILE A 4 -28.84 19.29 -39.76
N ILE A 5 -28.07 18.93 -38.74
CA ILE A 5 -27.94 19.69 -37.51
C ILE A 5 -26.49 20.09 -37.35
N GLU A 6 -26.26 21.29 -36.84
CA GLU A 6 -24.93 21.80 -36.56
C GLU A 6 -24.69 21.81 -35.06
N TYR A 7 -23.55 21.26 -34.64
CA TYR A 7 -23.15 21.21 -33.24
C TYR A 7 -21.66 21.52 -33.14
N SER A 8 -21.33 22.57 -32.39
CA SER A 8 -19.96 23.09 -32.26
C SER A 8 -19.29 23.37 -33.62
N GLY A 9 -20.04 23.83 -34.62
CA GLY A 9 -19.48 24.10 -35.96
C GLY A 9 -19.19 22.86 -36.82
N VAL A 10 -19.58 21.66 -36.37
CA VAL A 10 -19.60 20.43 -37.19
C VAL A 10 -21.04 20.11 -37.58
N LYS A 11 -21.26 19.85 -38.88
CA LYS A 11 -22.57 19.43 -39.39
C LYS A 11 -22.73 17.91 -39.28
N PHE A 12 -23.90 17.48 -38.84
CA PHE A 12 -24.28 16.08 -38.74
C PHE A 12 -25.55 15.85 -39.56
N ARG A 13 -25.51 14.83 -40.42
CA ARG A 13 -26.71 14.33 -41.10
C ARG A 13 -27.40 13.32 -40.20
N VAL A 14 -28.64 13.61 -39.85
CA VAL A 14 -29.50 12.74 -39.03
C VAL A 14 -30.64 12.22 -39.88
N SER A 15 -30.73 10.90 -40.00
CA SER A 15 -31.79 10.23 -40.77
C SER A 15 -32.70 9.43 -39.85
N PHE A 16 -33.95 9.84 -39.72
CA PHE A 16 -34.96 9.18 -38.89
C PHE A 16 -35.76 8.16 -39.70
N CYS A 17 -35.99 7.00 -39.11
CA CYS A 17 -36.85 5.94 -39.63
C CYS A 17 -37.68 5.28 -38.52
N TYR A 18 -38.79 4.68 -38.92
CA TYR A 18 -39.64 3.83 -38.08
C TYR A 18 -39.63 2.42 -38.65
N PRO A 19 -38.68 1.56 -38.25
CA PRO A 19 -38.59 0.22 -38.79
C PRO A 19 -39.80 -0.62 -38.36
N LYS A 20 -40.43 -1.30 -39.32
CA LYS A 20 -41.68 -2.05 -39.10
C LYS A 20 -41.57 -3.11 -37.99
N ASN A 21 -40.39 -3.70 -37.81
CA ASN A 21 -40.12 -4.77 -36.85
C ASN A 21 -39.98 -4.30 -35.38
N ILE A 22 -39.97 -2.99 -35.11
CA ILE A 22 -39.84 -2.44 -33.74
C ILE A 22 -40.94 -1.45 -33.39
N LYS A 23 -42.01 -1.41 -34.18
CA LYS A 23 -43.13 -0.47 -34.03
C LYS A 23 -43.79 -0.54 -32.65
N ASP A 24 -43.82 -1.73 -32.04
CA ASP A 24 -44.47 -1.97 -30.74
C ASP A 24 -43.48 -2.02 -29.56
N THR A 25 -42.26 -1.54 -29.76
CA THR A 25 -41.24 -1.49 -28.70
C THR A 25 -41.24 -0.17 -27.96
N LYS A 26 -40.60 -0.12 -26.80
CA LYS A 26 -40.45 1.09 -25.97
C LYS A 26 -39.83 2.29 -26.73
N TYR A 27 -39.06 2.06 -27.79
CA TYR A 27 -38.42 3.10 -28.60
C TYR A 27 -38.58 2.78 -30.09
N PRO A 28 -39.75 3.09 -30.69
CA PRO A 28 -40.09 2.66 -32.04
C PRO A 28 -39.41 3.49 -33.14
N CYS A 29 -38.86 4.66 -32.81
CA CYS A 29 -38.15 5.52 -33.75
C CYS A 29 -36.63 5.26 -33.67
N ARG A 30 -35.96 5.23 -34.83
CA ARG A 30 -34.50 5.23 -34.91
C ARG A 30 -33.98 6.43 -35.68
N ALA A 31 -32.83 6.92 -35.27
CA ALA A 31 -32.04 7.90 -36.00
C ALA A 31 -30.67 7.32 -36.33
N LEU A 32 -30.19 7.66 -37.52
CA LEU A 32 -28.82 7.44 -37.96
C LEU A 32 -28.09 8.77 -37.99
N VAL A 33 -27.10 8.93 -37.11
CA VAL A 33 -26.27 10.13 -37.00
C VAL A 33 -24.96 9.89 -37.75
N THR A 34 -24.67 10.76 -38.72
CA THR A 34 -23.48 10.70 -39.58
C THR A 34 -22.76 12.05 -39.54
N PRO A 35 -21.51 12.13 -39.07
CA PRO A 35 -20.73 13.37 -39.12
C PRO A 35 -20.33 13.72 -40.56
N LEU A 36 -20.30 15.02 -40.86
CA LEU A 36 -19.91 15.57 -42.15
C LEU A 36 -18.60 16.36 -42.02
N ASP A 37 -17.81 16.39 -43.09
CA ASP A 37 -16.63 17.25 -43.22
C ASP A 37 -17.02 18.70 -43.61
N GLU A 38 -16.01 19.56 -43.76
CA GLU A 38 -16.18 20.98 -44.13
C GLU A 38 -16.85 21.17 -45.50
N ASN A 39 -16.79 20.17 -46.39
CA ASN A 39 -17.42 20.15 -47.71
C ASN A 39 -18.78 19.41 -47.68
N GLU A 40 -19.35 19.19 -46.50
CA GLU A 40 -20.58 18.45 -46.24
C GLU A 40 -20.57 16.98 -46.72
N ARG A 41 -19.39 16.39 -46.93
CA ARG A 41 -19.24 14.98 -47.29
C ARG A 41 -19.25 14.14 -46.02
N LYS A 42 -19.79 12.92 -46.12
CA LYS A 42 -19.86 12.01 -44.96
C LYS A 42 -18.46 11.52 -44.58
N ILE A 43 -18.09 11.67 -43.31
CA ILE A 43 -16.82 11.16 -42.80
C ILE A 43 -16.83 9.64 -42.80
N THR A 44 -15.76 9.03 -43.31
CA THR A 44 -15.62 7.58 -43.43
C THR A 44 -15.04 6.94 -42.18
N LYS A 45 -15.25 5.63 -42.01
CA LYS A 45 -14.67 4.85 -40.91
C LYS A 45 -13.14 4.83 -40.96
N ARG A 46 -12.55 4.91 -42.16
CA ARG A 46 -11.10 5.07 -42.35
C ARG A 46 -10.60 6.36 -41.73
N GLN A 47 -11.27 7.46 -42.02
CA GLN A 47 -10.92 8.77 -41.47
C GLN A 47 -11.06 8.78 -39.93
N LEU A 48 -12.20 8.34 -39.38
CA LEU A 48 -12.47 8.50 -37.95
C LEU A 48 -11.89 7.40 -37.04
N TYR A 49 -11.88 6.15 -37.50
CA TYR A 49 -11.43 5.00 -36.69
C TYR A 49 -10.08 4.44 -37.11
N GLY A 50 -9.51 4.88 -38.24
CA GLY A 50 -8.29 4.30 -38.80
C GLY A 50 -8.47 2.88 -39.33
N LYS A 51 -9.71 2.48 -39.64
CA LYS A 51 -10.03 1.16 -40.20
C LYS A 51 -9.90 1.17 -41.73
N ASP A 52 -9.61 0.04 -42.35
CA ASP A 52 -9.58 -0.03 -43.82
C ASP A 52 -10.99 -0.13 -44.43
N SER A 53 -11.78 0.95 -44.33
CA SER A 53 -13.17 0.99 -44.80
C SER A 53 -13.60 2.41 -45.14
N ASP A 54 -14.00 2.63 -46.40
CA ASP A 54 -14.54 3.90 -46.90
C ASP A 54 -16.05 4.08 -46.63
N GLU A 55 -16.65 3.17 -45.87
CA GLU A 55 -18.04 3.29 -45.44
C GLU A 55 -18.24 4.49 -44.50
N PRO A 56 -19.34 5.25 -44.60
CA PRO A 56 -19.66 6.34 -43.69
C PRO A 56 -19.72 5.89 -42.23
N VAL A 57 -19.29 6.77 -41.32
CA VAL A 57 -19.49 6.59 -39.88
C VAL A 57 -20.96 6.81 -39.56
N ASN A 58 -21.63 5.73 -39.20
CA ASN A 58 -23.05 5.72 -38.89
C ASN A 58 -23.26 5.28 -37.45
N ARG A 59 -23.87 6.13 -36.62
CA ARG A 59 -24.26 5.79 -35.25
C ARG A 59 -25.77 5.76 -35.11
N PHE A 60 -26.28 4.63 -34.64
CA PHE A 60 -27.70 4.42 -34.42
C PHE A 60 -28.11 4.92 -33.03
N VAL A 61 -29.24 5.60 -32.98
CA VAL A 61 -29.91 6.06 -31.76
C VAL A 61 -31.37 5.65 -31.85
N SER A 62 -31.96 5.22 -30.74
CA SER A 62 -33.39 4.87 -30.68
C SER A 62 -34.08 5.78 -29.66
N GLY A 63 -35.33 6.15 -29.94
CA GLY A 63 -36.17 6.97 -29.07
C GLY A 63 -37.65 6.84 -29.39
N LEU A 64 -38.48 7.62 -28.70
CA LEU A 64 -39.94 7.56 -28.84
C LEU A 64 -40.39 8.12 -30.21
N ASN A 65 -39.86 9.27 -30.57
CA ASN A 65 -40.14 9.99 -31.81
C ASN A 65 -38.91 10.86 -32.18
N PRO A 66 -38.88 11.52 -33.35
CA PRO A 66 -37.77 12.39 -33.74
C PRO A 66 -37.45 13.48 -32.71
N GLU A 67 -38.46 14.08 -32.08
CA GLU A 67 -38.27 15.16 -31.08
C GLU A 67 -37.57 14.67 -29.81
N ASP A 68 -37.94 13.50 -29.29
CA ASP A 68 -37.28 12.86 -28.14
C ASP A 68 -35.82 12.52 -28.47
N ILE A 69 -35.57 12.02 -29.68
CA ILE A 69 -34.21 11.70 -30.12
C ILE A 69 -33.37 12.97 -30.21
N GLU A 70 -33.90 14.04 -30.83
CA GLU A 70 -33.20 15.32 -30.98
C GLU A 70 -32.86 15.96 -29.63
N LYS A 71 -33.82 16.01 -28.70
CA LYS A 71 -33.64 16.72 -27.44
C LYS A 71 -32.82 15.94 -26.42
N ASN A 72 -33.01 14.61 -26.34
CA ASN A 72 -32.52 13.82 -25.20
C ASN A 72 -31.48 12.76 -25.57
N ARG A 73 -31.31 12.40 -26.84
CA ARG A 73 -30.51 11.22 -27.24
C ARG A 73 -29.37 11.52 -28.21
N ILE A 74 -29.50 12.55 -29.03
CA ILE A 74 -28.47 13.00 -29.97
C ILE A 74 -27.24 13.63 -29.28
N PRO A 75 -27.38 14.48 -28.24
CA PRO A 75 -26.23 15.17 -27.65
C PRO A 75 -25.09 14.24 -27.20
N ASP A 76 -25.41 13.14 -26.51
CA ASP A 76 -24.42 12.16 -26.04
C ASP A 76 -23.65 11.48 -27.18
N VAL A 77 -24.33 11.23 -28.30
CA VAL A 77 -23.73 10.57 -29.46
C VAL A 77 -22.87 11.55 -30.26
N ILE A 78 -23.33 12.79 -30.40
CA ILE A 78 -22.55 13.87 -31.01
C ILE A 78 -21.27 14.14 -30.20
N ASN A 79 -21.35 14.28 -28.88
CA ASN A 79 -20.19 14.53 -28.04
C ASN A 79 -19.13 13.43 -28.17
N LYS A 80 -19.56 12.16 -28.26
CA LYS A 80 -18.64 11.03 -28.53
C LYS A 80 -17.99 11.11 -29.91
N LEU A 81 -18.74 11.49 -30.94
CA LEU A 81 -18.22 11.64 -32.30
C LEU A 81 -17.26 12.82 -32.41
N LEU A 82 -17.57 13.95 -31.78
CA LEU A 82 -16.70 15.13 -31.73
C LEU A 82 -15.37 14.83 -31.03
N GLY A 83 -15.39 14.12 -29.89
CA GLY A 83 -14.15 13.71 -29.22
C GLY A 83 -13.27 12.81 -30.09
N LEU A 84 -13.87 11.91 -30.86
CA LEU A 84 -13.14 11.08 -31.83
C LEU A 84 -12.59 11.88 -33.01
N MET A 85 -13.36 12.85 -33.52
CA MET A 85 -12.93 13.72 -34.61
C MET A 85 -11.77 14.62 -34.19
N GLN A 86 -11.80 15.15 -32.96
CA GLN A 86 -10.72 15.93 -32.37
C GLN A 86 -9.44 15.10 -32.22
N GLN A 87 -9.53 13.88 -31.70
CA GLN A 87 -8.38 12.97 -31.56
C GLN A 87 -7.71 12.62 -32.90
N ARG A 88 -8.47 12.66 -34.01
CA ARG A 88 -7.99 12.35 -35.36
C ARG A 88 -7.63 13.58 -36.17
N GLY A 89 -7.73 14.79 -35.61
CA GLY A 89 -7.46 16.04 -36.31
C GLY A 89 -8.44 16.32 -37.46
N LEU A 90 -9.62 15.70 -37.46
CA LEU A 90 -10.65 15.86 -38.50
C LEU A 90 -11.55 17.07 -38.26
N TYR A 91 -11.47 17.63 -37.07
CA TYR A 91 -12.15 18.84 -36.68
C TYR A 91 -11.33 19.50 -35.59
N THR A 92 -11.08 20.78 -35.80
CA THR A 92 -10.55 21.69 -34.79
C THR A 92 -11.74 22.51 -34.33
N PRO A 93 -11.99 22.67 -33.02
CA PRO A 93 -13.06 23.51 -32.55
C PRO A 93 -13.02 24.88 -33.23
N SER A 94 -13.94 25.12 -34.16
CA SER A 94 -14.20 26.44 -34.70
C SER A 94 -14.64 27.32 -33.53
N ASP A 95 -14.25 28.60 -33.58
CA ASP A 95 -14.23 29.59 -32.49
C ASP A 95 -15.57 29.87 -31.76
N CYS A 96 -16.58 29.02 -31.87
CA CYS A 96 -17.68 28.92 -30.90
C CYS A 96 -17.20 28.20 -29.64
N GLY A 97 -16.50 28.94 -28.78
CA GLY A 97 -16.18 28.52 -27.41
C GLY A 97 -14.69 28.52 -27.04
N LYS A 98 -13.85 29.34 -27.68
CA LYS A 98 -12.63 29.79 -26.98
C LYS A 98 -13.10 30.58 -25.76
N LEU A 99 -13.13 29.92 -24.61
CA LEU A 99 -12.97 30.63 -23.35
C LEU A 99 -11.75 31.54 -23.54
N SER A 100 -11.83 32.78 -23.06
CA SER A 100 -10.62 33.60 -23.02
C SER A 100 -9.54 32.77 -22.31
N GLN A 101 -8.28 32.87 -22.74
CA GLN A 101 -7.17 32.19 -22.04
C GLN A 101 -7.18 32.48 -20.53
N GLU A 102 -7.83 33.59 -20.13
CA GLU A 102 -8.02 34.07 -18.77
C GLU A 102 -9.11 33.32 -17.97
N THR A 103 -10.03 32.57 -18.61
CA THR A 103 -11.15 31.87 -17.94
C THR A 103 -11.05 30.35 -17.98
N ASP A 104 -10.22 29.79 -18.86
CA ASP A 104 -9.98 28.35 -18.92
C ASP A 104 -9.19 27.85 -17.70
N LEU A 105 -9.77 26.92 -16.95
CA LEU A 105 -9.21 26.38 -15.72
C LEU A 105 -7.90 25.63 -15.94
N ALA A 106 -7.67 24.99 -17.09
CA ALA A 106 -6.40 24.37 -17.41
C ALA A 106 -5.30 25.39 -17.69
N VAL A 107 -5.63 26.51 -18.37
CA VAL A 107 -4.67 27.60 -18.59
C VAL A 107 -4.27 28.24 -17.27
N ILE A 108 -5.26 28.52 -16.41
CA ILE A 108 -5.05 29.03 -15.05
C ILE A 108 -4.21 28.04 -14.23
N ALA A 109 -4.53 26.75 -14.26
CA ALA A 109 -3.78 25.72 -13.55
C ALA A 109 -2.29 25.70 -13.97
N LYS A 110 -1.99 25.87 -15.25
CA LYS A 110 -0.61 25.97 -15.75
C LYS A 110 0.10 27.22 -15.23
N SER A 111 -0.56 28.38 -15.27
CA SER A 111 0.04 29.65 -14.86
C SER A 111 0.36 29.69 -13.36
N VAL A 112 -0.50 29.10 -12.52
CA VAL A 112 -0.31 29.09 -11.06
C VAL A 112 0.55 27.93 -10.54
N LYS A 113 1.05 27.03 -11.41
CA LYS A 113 1.73 25.79 -11.01
C LYS A 113 2.91 26.03 -10.05
N GLU A 114 3.79 26.98 -10.36
CA GLU A 114 4.94 27.27 -9.48
C GLU A 114 4.50 27.83 -8.13
N ALA A 115 3.57 28.78 -8.12
CA ALA A 115 3.00 29.34 -6.89
C ALA A 115 2.30 28.27 -6.03
N PHE A 116 1.56 27.35 -6.67
CA PHE A 116 0.92 26.21 -6.02
C PHE A 116 1.95 25.34 -5.30
N PHE A 117 3.03 24.94 -5.99
CA PHE A 117 4.05 24.07 -5.40
C PHE A 117 4.86 24.80 -4.33
N ASN A 118 5.17 26.08 -4.50
CA ASN A 118 5.85 26.87 -3.47
C ASN A 118 5.01 26.97 -2.19
N LYS A 119 3.72 27.28 -2.30
CA LYS A 119 2.81 27.38 -1.15
C LYS A 119 2.63 26.05 -0.44
N TYR A 120 2.25 24.99 -1.17
CA TYR A 120 1.82 23.75 -0.54
C TYR A 120 2.98 22.81 -0.17
N SER A 121 4.11 22.85 -0.88
CA SER A 121 5.28 22.09 -0.47
C SER A 121 5.84 22.60 0.86
N ALA A 122 5.88 23.92 1.07
CA ALA A 122 6.26 24.54 2.32
C ALA A 122 5.23 24.25 3.44
N LYS A 123 3.94 24.51 3.18
CA LYS A 123 2.86 24.31 4.16
C LYS A 123 2.78 22.87 4.67
N TYR A 124 2.96 21.88 3.79
CA TYR A 124 2.83 20.46 4.14
C TYR A 124 4.17 19.71 4.22
N LYS A 125 5.30 20.44 4.15
CA LYS A 125 6.66 19.89 4.20
C LYS A 125 6.86 18.69 3.27
N TRP A 126 6.42 18.83 2.01
CA TRP A 126 6.57 17.75 1.02
C TRP A 126 8.05 17.52 0.69
N ALA A 127 8.49 16.27 0.78
CA ALA A 127 9.84 15.89 0.34
C ALA A 127 10.02 16.09 -1.17
N GLN A 128 11.25 16.31 -1.62
CA GLN A 128 11.58 16.55 -3.04
C GLN A 128 11.03 15.47 -3.98
N SER A 129 11.10 14.19 -3.57
CA SER A 129 10.53 13.07 -4.32
C SER A 129 9.00 13.11 -4.46
N THR A 130 8.32 13.67 -3.46
CA THR A 130 6.87 13.90 -3.48
C THR A 130 6.54 15.06 -4.42
N CYS A 131 7.27 16.17 -4.33
CA CYS A 131 7.12 17.30 -5.24
C CYS A 131 7.31 16.89 -6.70
N TYR A 132 8.37 16.13 -7.01
CA TYR A 132 8.61 15.61 -8.36
C TYR A 132 7.43 14.78 -8.88
N LYS A 133 6.96 13.81 -8.08
CA LYS A 133 5.82 12.95 -8.44
C LYS A 133 4.54 13.79 -8.61
N TYR A 134 4.30 14.73 -7.70
CA TYR A 134 3.09 15.55 -7.72
C TYR A 134 3.08 16.51 -8.90
N ARG A 135 4.23 17.07 -9.31
CA ARG A 135 4.33 17.91 -10.49
C ARG A 135 3.89 17.17 -11.76
N GLN A 136 4.36 15.94 -11.95
CA GLN A 136 3.94 15.11 -13.07
C GLN A 136 2.43 14.79 -13.02
N GLN A 137 1.89 14.45 -11.84
CA GLN A 137 0.45 14.19 -11.68
C GLN A 137 -0.40 15.46 -11.85
N TYR A 138 0.14 16.62 -11.51
CA TYR A 138 -0.50 17.91 -11.72
C TYR A 138 -0.67 18.20 -13.22
N ASP A 139 0.32 17.85 -14.04
CA ASP A 139 0.24 18.02 -15.50
C ASP A 139 -0.88 17.16 -16.10
N TYR A 140 -0.94 15.87 -15.74
CA TYR A 140 -2.04 14.99 -16.16
C TYR A 140 -3.41 15.43 -15.66
N MET A 141 -3.48 15.98 -14.44
CA MET A 141 -4.73 16.54 -13.92
C MET A 141 -5.14 17.76 -14.76
N THR A 142 -4.20 18.61 -15.14
CA THR A 142 -4.46 19.85 -15.87
C THR A 142 -5.03 19.60 -17.26
N GLU A 143 -4.58 18.54 -17.95
CA GLU A 143 -5.18 18.10 -19.21
C GLU A 143 -6.67 17.77 -19.06
N ALA A 144 -7.08 17.21 -17.92
CA ALA A 144 -8.49 16.90 -17.64
C ALA A 144 -9.36 18.14 -17.32
N LEU A 145 -8.76 19.32 -17.20
CA LEU A 145 -9.46 20.59 -16.94
C LEU A 145 -9.68 21.44 -18.20
N GLN A 146 -9.18 20.98 -19.36
CA GLN A 146 -9.20 21.76 -20.58
C GLN A 146 -10.64 22.07 -21.05
N GLY A 147 -10.90 23.33 -21.40
CA GLY A 147 -12.22 23.78 -21.87
C GLY A 147 -13.24 24.01 -20.74
N ILE A 148 -12.81 24.01 -19.48
CA ILE A 148 -13.69 24.27 -18.33
C ILE A 148 -13.53 25.73 -17.90
N ASP A 149 -14.61 26.49 -17.91
CA ASP A 149 -14.64 27.85 -17.36
C ASP A 149 -14.71 27.79 -15.83
N TYR A 150 -13.75 28.41 -15.14
CA TYR A 150 -13.74 28.44 -13.67
C TYR A 150 -14.99 29.10 -13.08
N ARG A 151 -15.61 30.06 -13.81
CA ARG A 151 -16.82 30.79 -13.37
C ARG A 151 -18.06 29.91 -13.39
N THR A 152 -18.04 28.85 -14.20
CA THR A 152 -19.14 27.89 -14.29
C THR A 152 -19.02 26.77 -13.28
N LEU A 153 -17.98 26.74 -12.44
CA LEU A 153 -17.76 25.66 -11.47
C LEU A 153 -18.94 25.54 -10.49
N THR A 154 -19.66 24.44 -10.61
CA THR A 154 -20.70 23.99 -9.69
C THR A 154 -20.29 22.66 -9.06
N PRO A 155 -20.95 22.20 -7.98
CA PRO A 155 -20.68 20.89 -7.40
C PRO A 155 -20.82 19.74 -8.42
N ASP A 156 -21.79 19.83 -9.33
CA ASP A 156 -22.02 18.81 -10.37
C ASP A 156 -20.87 18.77 -11.40
N ILE A 157 -20.36 19.95 -11.78
CA ILE A 157 -19.19 20.05 -12.66
C ILE A 157 -17.93 19.55 -11.94
N GLU A 158 -17.76 19.85 -10.64
CA GLU A 158 -16.66 19.30 -9.84
C GLU A 158 -16.69 17.77 -9.82
N ILE A 159 -17.87 17.16 -9.59
CA ILE A 159 -18.04 15.70 -9.61
C ILE A 159 -17.67 15.15 -10.99
N LEU A 160 -18.12 15.77 -12.08
CA LEU A 160 -17.80 15.35 -13.44
C LEU A 160 -16.29 15.40 -13.73
N ILE A 161 -15.61 16.46 -13.28
CA ILE A 161 -14.15 16.58 -13.37
C ILE A 161 -13.48 15.43 -12.60
N GLN A 162 -13.89 15.20 -11.36
CA GLN A 162 -13.34 14.15 -10.52
C GLN A 162 -13.51 12.77 -11.17
N GLU A 163 -14.69 12.48 -11.74
CA GLU A 163 -14.94 11.24 -12.47
C GLU A 163 -14.10 11.12 -13.75
N ASN A 164 -13.92 12.20 -14.50
CA ASN A 164 -13.09 12.21 -15.71
C ASN A 164 -11.62 11.95 -15.38
N ILE A 165 -11.10 12.53 -14.29
CA ILE A 165 -9.76 12.22 -13.78
C ILE A 165 -9.63 10.73 -13.45
N CYS A 166 -10.65 10.13 -12.83
CA CYS A 166 -10.66 8.71 -12.53
C CYS A 166 -10.70 7.83 -13.80
N ARG A 167 -11.52 8.18 -14.80
CA ARG A 167 -11.60 7.47 -16.08
C ARG A 167 -10.29 7.57 -16.85
N ALA A 168 -9.68 8.75 -16.93
CA ALA A 168 -8.40 8.95 -17.60
C ALA A 168 -7.28 8.12 -16.94
N ALA A 169 -7.21 8.14 -15.60
CA ALA A 169 -6.27 7.32 -14.84
C ALA A 169 -6.47 5.80 -15.06
N LEU A 170 -7.70 5.36 -15.34
CA LEU A 170 -8.02 3.98 -15.66
C LEU A 170 -7.44 3.56 -17.01
N LEU A 171 -7.60 4.41 -18.03
CA LEU A 171 -7.06 4.18 -19.37
C LEU A 171 -5.53 4.08 -19.34
N ASP A 172 -4.87 4.87 -18.49
CA ASP A 172 -3.41 4.85 -18.32
C ASP A 172 -2.89 3.52 -17.73
N THR A 173 -3.70 2.79 -16.96
CA THR A 173 -3.19 1.72 -16.10
C THR A 173 -3.20 0.32 -16.72
N LYS A 174 -3.82 0.09 -17.89
CA LYS A 174 -3.93 -1.20 -18.63
C LYS A 174 -4.37 -2.46 -17.82
N LYS A 175 -4.52 -2.38 -16.49
CA LYS A 175 -4.61 -3.50 -15.54
C LYS A 175 -5.88 -3.49 -14.68
N ASP A 176 -6.64 -2.40 -14.64
CA ASP A 176 -7.80 -2.27 -13.75
C ASP A 176 -8.93 -1.66 -14.61
N ASN A 177 -9.87 -2.47 -15.11
CA ASN A 177 -11.01 -1.99 -15.92
C ASN A 177 -12.32 -1.89 -15.10
N GLU A 178 -12.24 -2.09 -13.78
CA GLU A 178 -13.42 -2.29 -12.92
C GLU A 178 -13.90 -1.02 -12.19
N TRP A 179 -13.27 0.14 -12.39
CA TRP A 179 -13.68 1.36 -11.68
C TRP A 179 -14.96 1.95 -12.28
N VAL A 180 -15.91 2.28 -11.40
CA VAL A 180 -17.14 3.02 -11.71
C VAL A 180 -17.30 4.19 -10.73
N PRO A 181 -18.05 5.25 -11.10
CA PRO A 181 -18.35 6.36 -10.19
C PRO A 181 -18.83 5.91 -8.80
N GLY A 182 -18.35 6.60 -7.77
CA GLY A 182 -18.63 6.28 -6.36
C GLY A 182 -17.67 5.25 -5.74
N LEU A 183 -16.80 4.59 -6.51
CA LEU A 183 -15.79 3.67 -5.97
C LEU A 183 -14.46 4.36 -5.67
N THR A 184 -13.67 3.75 -4.78
CA THR A 184 -12.31 4.21 -4.46
C THR A 184 -11.51 4.46 -5.75
N PRO A 185 -10.96 5.68 -5.93
CA PRO A 185 -10.34 6.07 -7.18
C PRO A 185 -9.06 5.25 -7.45
N PRO A 186 -8.69 5.05 -8.73
CA PRO A 186 -7.42 4.44 -9.10
C PRO A 186 -6.22 5.12 -8.42
N ALA A 187 -5.11 4.40 -8.25
CA ALA A 187 -3.97 4.89 -7.45
C ALA A 187 -3.37 6.21 -7.98
N SER A 188 -3.27 6.37 -9.31
CA SER A 188 -2.85 7.63 -9.96
C SER A 188 -3.90 8.73 -9.77
N ALA A 189 -5.19 8.43 -9.94
CA ALA A 189 -6.28 9.36 -9.71
C ALA A 189 -6.33 9.92 -8.29
N LYS A 190 -6.03 9.12 -7.25
CA LYS A 190 -5.96 9.60 -5.85
C LYS A 190 -5.09 10.84 -5.70
N THR A 191 -3.93 10.84 -6.37
CA THR A 191 -3.00 11.98 -6.31
C THR A 191 -3.56 13.16 -7.11
N ARG A 192 -4.06 12.91 -8.32
CA ARG A 192 -4.67 13.95 -9.18
C ARG A 192 -5.86 14.65 -8.48
N LEU A 193 -6.75 13.89 -7.86
CA LEU A 193 -7.91 14.41 -7.09
C LEU A 193 -7.49 15.23 -5.86
N TYR A 194 -6.45 14.79 -5.14
CA TYR A 194 -5.89 15.57 -4.04
C TYR A 194 -5.34 16.92 -4.53
N LEU A 195 -4.63 16.92 -5.66
CA LEU A 195 -4.09 18.13 -6.27
C LEU A 195 -5.20 19.04 -6.78
N LEU A 196 -6.26 18.50 -7.38
CA LEU A 196 -7.43 19.26 -7.83
C LEU A 196 -8.09 19.99 -6.66
N TYR A 197 -8.37 19.28 -5.56
CA TYR A 197 -8.94 19.87 -4.36
C TYR A 197 -8.09 21.05 -3.84
N ARG A 198 -6.76 20.89 -3.83
CA ARG A 198 -5.83 21.95 -3.43
C ARG A 198 -5.74 23.10 -4.42
N LEU A 199 -5.89 22.82 -5.72
CA LEU A 199 -5.87 23.83 -6.77
C LEU A 199 -7.12 24.70 -6.64
N LEU A 200 -8.30 24.11 -6.53
CA LEU A 200 -9.54 24.86 -6.34
C LEU A 200 -9.54 25.64 -5.01
N GLU A 201 -8.98 25.05 -3.93
CA GLU A 201 -8.76 25.77 -2.66
C GLU A 201 -7.79 26.95 -2.83
N LEU A 202 -6.76 26.83 -3.68
CA LEU A 202 -5.84 27.93 -3.96
C LEU A 202 -6.56 29.04 -4.72
N LEU A 203 -7.19 28.70 -5.84
CA LEU A 203 -7.83 29.67 -6.73
C LEU A 203 -8.95 30.43 -6.03
N ARG A 204 -9.80 29.76 -5.25
CA ARG A 204 -10.86 30.41 -4.45
C ARG A 204 -10.33 31.42 -3.43
N ASN A 205 -9.11 31.22 -2.94
CA ASN A 205 -8.49 32.11 -1.95
C ASN A 205 -7.57 33.15 -2.60
N THR A 206 -7.56 33.26 -3.93
CA THR A 206 -6.80 34.26 -4.67
C THR A 206 -7.79 35.30 -5.21
N GLU A 207 -7.52 36.58 -4.96
CA GLU A 207 -8.45 37.69 -5.27
C GLU A 207 -8.81 37.79 -6.76
N ASP A 208 -7.93 37.32 -7.65
CA ASP A 208 -8.12 37.37 -9.10
C ASP A 208 -9.17 36.37 -9.65
N TYR A 209 -9.66 35.43 -8.84
CA TYR A 209 -10.61 34.39 -9.30
C TYR A 209 -11.89 34.36 -8.47
N ASP A 210 -13.01 34.68 -9.11
CA ASP A 210 -14.35 34.57 -8.50
C ASP A 210 -14.91 33.14 -8.63
N ILE A 211 -14.53 32.27 -7.68
CA ILE A 211 -15.00 30.87 -7.61
C ILE A 211 -15.96 30.73 -6.42
N ALA A 212 -17.26 30.64 -6.72
CA ALA A 212 -18.30 30.40 -5.69
C ALA A 212 -18.30 28.96 -5.14
N LEU A 213 -17.73 28.00 -5.87
CA LEU A 213 -17.66 26.59 -5.47
C LEU A 213 -16.83 26.42 -4.20
N THR A 214 -17.37 25.70 -3.21
CA THR A 214 -16.56 25.13 -2.12
C THR A 214 -16.05 23.75 -2.53
N PRO A 215 -14.73 23.57 -2.70
CA PRO A 215 -14.17 22.31 -3.21
C PRO A 215 -14.48 21.15 -2.26
N SER A 216 -14.81 20.01 -2.82
CA SER A 216 -15.13 18.79 -2.10
C SER A 216 -14.07 17.71 -2.34
N ARG A 217 -13.86 16.83 -1.34
CA ARG A 217 -13.00 15.65 -1.53
C ARG A 217 -13.83 14.54 -2.15
N TYR A 218 -13.28 13.87 -3.16
CA TYR A 218 -13.88 12.68 -3.74
C TYR A 218 -14.09 11.57 -2.69
N GLN A 219 -15.35 11.17 -2.44
CA GLN A 219 -15.72 10.17 -1.42
C GLN A 219 -16.02 8.80 -2.02
N GLY A 220 -15.01 8.18 -2.64
CA GLY A 220 -15.13 6.82 -3.17
C GLY A 220 -15.18 5.75 -2.07
N LYS A 221 -16.10 4.78 -2.19
CA LYS A 221 -16.15 3.60 -1.32
C LYS A 221 -15.34 2.45 -1.93
N THR A 222 -14.58 1.71 -1.11
CA THR A 222 -13.87 0.52 -1.61
C THR A 222 -14.89 -0.55 -1.97
N SER A 223 -14.78 -1.13 -3.18
CA SER A 223 -15.69 -2.19 -3.59
C SER A 223 -15.59 -3.39 -2.64
N ARG A 224 -16.70 -4.11 -2.44
CA ARG A 224 -16.75 -5.31 -1.59
C ARG A 224 -15.70 -6.33 -2.03
N LYS A 225 -15.51 -6.52 -3.34
CA LYS A 225 -14.48 -7.39 -3.92
C LYS A 225 -13.07 -6.98 -3.49
N LYS A 226 -12.69 -5.70 -3.66
CA LYS A 226 -11.36 -5.19 -3.24
C LYS A 226 -11.16 -5.30 -1.72
N LEU A 227 -12.20 -5.09 -0.92
CA LEU A 227 -12.15 -5.29 0.54
C LEU A 227 -11.92 -6.76 0.90
N LEU A 228 -12.62 -7.69 0.26
CA LEU A 228 -12.44 -9.12 0.49
C LEU A 228 -11.02 -9.56 0.09
N LEU A 229 -10.54 -9.17 -1.11
CA LEU A 229 -9.18 -9.48 -1.56
C LEU A 229 -8.11 -8.98 -0.59
N ALA A 230 -8.25 -7.75 -0.07
CA ALA A 230 -7.30 -7.18 0.88
C ALA A 230 -7.34 -7.87 2.26
N ARG A 231 -8.51 -8.36 2.69
CA ARG A 231 -8.67 -9.12 3.94
C ARG A 231 -8.11 -10.53 3.82
N THR A 232 -8.23 -11.14 2.65
CA THR A 232 -7.69 -12.47 2.35
C THR A 232 -6.31 -12.39 1.68
N ASP A 233 -5.54 -11.33 1.89
CA ASP A 233 -4.21 -11.14 1.27
C ASP A 233 -3.24 -12.27 1.67
N HIS A 234 -3.15 -13.31 0.82
CA HIS A 234 -2.36 -14.51 1.10
C HIS A 234 -0.84 -14.30 0.98
N ALA A 235 -0.39 -13.19 0.39
CA ALA A 235 1.04 -12.88 0.31
C ALA A 235 1.68 -12.57 1.68
N ARG A 236 0.88 -12.54 2.76
CA ARG A 236 1.34 -12.43 4.16
C ARG A 236 1.79 -13.76 4.75
N ASN A 237 1.25 -14.88 4.24
CA ASN A 237 1.51 -16.22 4.74
C ASN A 237 2.36 -17.01 3.74
N LEU A 238 3.58 -16.52 3.49
CA LEU A 238 4.54 -17.27 2.69
C LEU A 238 4.80 -18.64 3.36
N PRO A 239 4.83 -19.75 2.62
CA PRO A 239 5.07 -21.07 3.19
C PRO A 239 6.48 -21.15 3.81
N SER A 240 6.56 -21.33 5.13
CA SER A 240 7.83 -21.28 5.87
C SER A 240 8.85 -22.30 5.36
N ASP A 241 8.44 -23.53 5.07
CA ASP A 241 9.35 -24.59 4.59
C ASP A 241 10.00 -24.25 3.25
N LEU A 242 9.24 -23.66 2.32
CA LEU A 242 9.78 -23.24 1.03
C LEU A 242 10.66 -22.00 1.18
N LEU A 243 10.26 -21.08 2.05
CA LEU A 243 11.04 -19.87 2.31
C LEU A 243 12.36 -20.18 3.01
N SER A 244 12.39 -21.13 3.96
CA SER A 244 13.60 -21.63 4.61
C SER A 244 14.57 -22.19 3.58
N LYS A 245 14.09 -23.06 2.67
CA LYS A 245 14.92 -23.61 1.58
C LYS A 245 15.54 -22.51 0.72
N LEU A 246 14.77 -21.47 0.37
CA LEU A 246 15.31 -20.32 -0.36
C LEU A 246 16.42 -19.59 0.41
N CYS A 247 16.28 -19.47 1.74
CA CYS A 247 17.30 -18.85 2.60
C CYS A 247 18.58 -19.69 2.72
N ASP A 248 18.49 -21.01 2.51
CA ASP A 248 19.62 -21.94 2.57
C ASP A 248 20.40 -22.03 1.25
N THR A 249 19.73 -21.85 0.11
CA THR A 249 20.32 -22.05 -1.23
C THR A 249 21.34 -20.99 -1.71
N ASP A 250 21.81 -20.11 -0.83
CA ASP A 250 22.66 -18.93 -1.13
C ASP A 250 22.18 -18.07 -2.32
N VAL A 251 20.90 -18.21 -2.68
CA VAL A 251 20.28 -17.46 -3.78
C VAL A 251 20.29 -15.99 -3.42
N LEU A 252 20.71 -15.19 -4.40
CA LEU A 252 20.98 -13.76 -4.28
C LEU A 252 22.15 -13.39 -3.34
N ALA A 253 22.78 -14.33 -2.61
CA ALA A 253 23.65 -14.10 -1.45
C ALA A 253 22.87 -13.77 -0.15
N GLY A 254 21.77 -14.50 0.10
CA GLY A 254 21.11 -14.56 1.41
C GLY A 254 20.19 -13.37 1.78
N GLN A 255 19.97 -12.41 0.88
CA GLN A 255 19.15 -11.22 1.17
C GLN A 255 17.69 -11.53 1.41
N ILE A 256 17.17 -12.63 0.85
CA ILE A 256 15.82 -13.10 1.16
C ILE A 256 15.70 -13.40 2.65
N GLY A 257 16.68 -14.10 3.23
CA GLY A 257 16.75 -14.38 4.65
C GLY A 257 16.79 -13.11 5.49
N ILE A 258 17.65 -12.14 5.12
CA ILE A 258 17.73 -10.85 5.80
C ILE A 258 16.36 -10.15 5.78
N LEU A 259 15.73 -10.01 4.60
CA LEU A 259 14.46 -9.31 4.44
C LEU A 259 13.29 -10.03 5.17
N ALA A 260 13.27 -11.35 5.15
CA ALA A 260 12.23 -12.15 5.80
C ALA A 260 12.38 -12.16 7.33
N ASP A 261 13.62 -12.10 7.83
CA ASP A 261 13.92 -12.15 9.26
C ASP A 261 13.87 -10.78 9.94
N THR A 262 14.02 -9.70 9.18
CA THR A 262 14.02 -8.32 9.72
C THR A 262 12.79 -7.50 9.33
N GLY A 263 12.08 -7.91 8.28
CA GLY A 263 11.00 -7.14 7.68
C GLY A 263 11.41 -5.74 7.22
N LEU A 264 12.66 -5.54 6.81
CA LEU A 264 13.11 -4.27 6.24
C LEU A 264 12.33 -3.93 4.97
N ARG A 265 12.12 -2.64 4.74
CA ARG A 265 11.76 -2.16 3.39
C ARG A 265 12.98 -2.39 2.49
N ILE A 266 12.79 -2.69 1.22
CA ILE A 266 13.91 -2.99 0.31
C ILE A 266 14.96 -1.85 0.27
N ASN A 267 14.54 -0.58 0.33
CA ASN A 267 15.46 0.55 0.38
C ASN A 267 16.16 0.71 1.74
N GLU A 268 15.59 0.22 2.83
CA GLU A 268 16.26 0.15 4.13
C GLU A 268 17.35 -0.93 4.08
N TYR A 269 17.05 -2.09 3.48
CA TYR A 269 18.05 -3.13 3.22
C TYR A 269 19.22 -2.57 2.39
N GLY A 270 18.93 -1.90 1.27
CA GLY A 270 19.97 -1.30 0.44
C GLY A 270 20.77 -0.18 1.13
N GLY A 271 20.24 0.40 2.23
CA GLY A 271 20.92 1.41 3.02
C GLY A 271 21.67 0.88 4.25
N LEU A 272 21.70 -0.44 4.46
CA LEU A 272 22.44 -1.06 5.56
C LEU A 272 23.94 -0.92 5.36
N LEU A 273 24.62 -0.55 6.44
CA LEU A 273 26.09 -0.56 6.53
C LEU A 273 26.56 -1.88 7.17
N PHE A 274 27.83 -2.26 6.99
CA PHE A 274 28.38 -3.42 7.69
C PHE A 274 28.29 -3.27 9.22
N CYS A 275 28.52 -2.06 9.75
CA CYS A 275 28.34 -1.74 11.17
C CYS A 275 26.89 -1.66 11.64
N SER A 276 25.91 -1.82 10.75
CA SER A 276 24.50 -1.89 11.14
C SER A 276 24.16 -3.21 11.81
N VAL A 277 24.94 -4.28 11.55
CA VAL A 277 24.84 -5.54 12.28
C VAL A 277 25.63 -5.40 13.57
N GLY A 278 24.98 -5.64 14.70
CA GLY A 278 25.60 -5.62 16.02
C GLY A 278 25.24 -6.86 16.82
N TYR A 279 25.86 -6.97 17.98
CA TYR A 279 25.58 -8.03 18.93
C TYR A 279 25.55 -7.51 20.36
N ALA A 280 24.91 -8.27 21.23
CA ALA A 280 24.89 -8.09 22.68
C ALA A 280 25.25 -9.43 23.33
N ASP A 281 26.25 -9.43 24.20
CA ASP A 281 26.63 -10.60 24.97
C ASP A 281 25.77 -10.68 26.24
N GLY A 282 25.39 -11.89 26.64
CA GLY A 282 24.66 -12.12 27.88
C GLY A 282 24.63 -13.59 28.29
N SER A 283 23.72 -13.93 29.21
CA SER A 283 23.68 -15.25 29.87
C SER A 283 23.53 -16.45 28.92
N GLN A 284 22.87 -16.25 27.78
CA GLN A 284 22.65 -17.24 26.73
C GLN A 284 23.69 -17.17 25.60
N GLY A 285 24.80 -16.45 25.84
CA GLY A 285 25.80 -16.17 24.82
C GLY A 285 25.48 -14.91 24.00
N ARG A 286 26.13 -14.82 22.84
CA ARG A 286 26.07 -13.67 21.95
C ARG A 286 24.79 -13.70 21.12
N MET A 287 24.05 -12.59 21.16
CA MET A 287 22.81 -12.41 20.42
C MET A 287 22.93 -11.24 19.45
N TYR A 288 22.26 -11.31 18.29
CA TYR A 288 22.50 -10.39 17.18
C TYR A 288 21.29 -9.51 16.85
N PHE A 289 21.57 -8.33 16.30
CA PHE A 289 20.55 -7.38 15.87
C PHE A 289 21.00 -6.53 14.68
N VAL A 290 20.02 -5.92 13.99
CA VAL A 290 20.25 -4.93 12.94
C VAL A 290 19.76 -3.56 13.39
N ARG A 291 20.63 -2.55 13.32
CA ARG A 291 20.31 -1.15 13.55
C ARG A 291 19.97 -0.46 12.23
N VAL A 292 18.71 -0.10 12.06
CA VAL A 292 18.23 0.64 10.89
C VAL A 292 18.50 2.12 11.11
N SER A 293 19.42 2.67 10.33
CA SER A 293 19.88 4.05 10.48
C SER A 293 19.78 4.89 9.21
N GLY A 294 19.48 4.27 8.08
CA GLY A 294 19.40 4.93 6.78
C GLY A 294 18.66 4.07 5.77
N GLN A 295 18.44 4.64 4.59
CA GLN A 295 17.86 3.97 3.44
C GLN A 295 18.45 4.58 2.16
N LEU A 296 18.28 3.91 1.03
CA LEU A 296 18.64 4.50 -0.26
C LEU A 296 17.62 5.57 -0.70
N SER A 297 18.16 6.69 -1.14
CA SER A 297 17.44 7.75 -1.84
C SER A 297 17.11 7.33 -3.28
N ARG A 298 16.40 8.19 -4.02
CA ARG A 298 16.15 7.95 -5.46
C ARG A 298 17.43 8.04 -6.30
N GLN A 299 18.44 8.71 -5.80
CA GLN A 299 19.75 8.85 -6.43
C GLN A 299 20.67 7.67 -6.09
N ASN A 300 20.15 6.63 -5.42
CA ASN A 300 20.92 5.47 -4.93
C ASN A 300 22.06 5.87 -3.98
N THR A 301 21.90 7.01 -3.32
CA THR A 301 22.77 7.45 -2.24
C THR A 301 22.11 7.17 -0.90
N ARG A 302 22.89 6.82 0.11
CA ARG A 302 22.36 6.57 1.46
C ARG A 302 21.92 7.88 2.11
N THR A 303 20.72 7.90 2.69
CA THR A 303 20.28 8.99 3.56
C THR A 303 20.85 8.76 4.96
N GLU A 304 21.52 9.77 5.53
CA GLU A 304 22.06 9.68 6.90
C GLU A 304 20.98 9.83 7.98
N TYR A 305 19.89 10.53 7.64
CA TYR A 305 18.74 10.75 8.51
C TYR A 305 17.48 10.16 7.88
N PRO A 306 16.70 9.37 8.63
CA PRO A 306 15.48 8.78 8.12
C PRO A 306 14.36 9.82 8.04
N LYS A 307 13.30 9.46 7.33
CA LYS A 307 12.16 10.33 7.05
C LYS A 307 11.35 10.72 8.31
N THR A 308 11.39 9.91 9.37
CA THR A 308 10.66 10.10 10.62
C THR A 308 11.43 9.44 11.77
N ASP A 309 11.43 10.03 12.98
CA ASP A 309 12.08 9.48 14.19
C ASP A 309 11.88 7.96 14.42
N PRO A 310 10.67 7.35 14.28
CA PRO A 310 10.48 5.91 14.47
C PRO A 310 11.08 5.02 13.38
N SER A 311 11.74 5.59 12.38
CA SER A 311 12.50 4.81 11.39
C SER A 311 13.88 4.39 11.89
N TYR A 312 14.44 5.11 12.88
CA TYR A 312 15.58 4.60 13.65
C TYR A 312 15.07 3.52 14.59
N ARG A 313 15.53 2.30 14.37
CA ARG A 313 15.10 1.16 15.17
C ARG A 313 16.15 0.07 15.18
N LEU A 314 16.00 -0.81 16.15
CA LEU A 314 16.78 -2.02 16.27
C LEU A 314 15.84 -3.20 16.05
N ILE A 315 16.27 -4.16 15.26
CA ILE A 315 15.50 -5.36 14.94
C ILE A 315 16.35 -6.57 15.34
N PRO A 316 15.90 -7.38 16.31
CA PRO A 316 16.55 -8.65 16.61
C PRO A 316 16.60 -9.55 15.37
N ILE A 317 17.72 -10.25 15.18
CA ILE A 317 17.87 -11.24 14.11
C ILE A 317 18.15 -12.61 14.69
N SER A 318 17.81 -13.64 13.91
CA SER A 318 18.07 -15.03 14.27
C SER A 318 19.58 -15.25 14.43
N GLN A 319 19.97 -16.12 15.37
CA GLN A 319 21.37 -16.32 15.75
C GLN A 319 22.21 -16.75 14.54
N GLU A 320 21.71 -17.69 13.75
CA GLU A 320 22.34 -18.26 12.58
C GLU A 320 22.57 -17.19 11.50
N LEU A 321 21.59 -16.30 11.31
CA LEU A 321 21.72 -15.17 10.40
C LEU A 321 22.79 -14.19 10.91
N GLY A 322 22.77 -13.87 12.21
CA GLY A 322 23.76 -12.99 12.82
C GLY A 322 25.19 -13.48 12.68
N GLU A 323 25.43 -14.75 13.02
CA GLU A 323 26.73 -15.41 12.85
C GLU A 323 27.20 -15.38 11.41
N ARG A 324 26.32 -15.70 10.44
CA ARG A 324 26.63 -15.64 9.01
C ARG A 324 27.03 -14.24 8.56
N LEU A 325 26.29 -13.21 8.98
CA LEU A 325 26.56 -11.81 8.59
C LEU A 325 27.84 -11.26 9.22
N MET A 326 28.19 -11.72 10.43
CA MET A 326 29.44 -11.37 11.11
C MET A 326 30.64 -12.07 10.48
N ALA A 327 30.55 -13.36 10.19
CA ALA A 327 31.60 -14.12 9.51
C ALA A 327 31.87 -13.56 8.10
N GLU A 328 30.82 -13.20 7.35
CA GLU A 328 30.95 -12.53 6.06
C GLU A 328 31.71 -11.20 6.18
N ARG A 329 31.37 -10.40 7.19
CA ARG A 329 32.04 -9.12 7.46
C ARG A 329 33.53 -9.34 7.77
N GLU A 330 33.85 -10.25 8.68
CA GLU A 330 35.23 -10.57 9.07
C GLU A 330 36.06 -11.02 7.86
N ASN A 331 35.50 -11.89 7.00
CA ASN A 331 36.15 -12.33 5.77
C ASN A 331 36.44 -11.18 4.79
N LEU A 332 35.52 -10.23 4.65
CA LEU A 332 35.70 -9.08 3.78
C LEU A 332 36.68 -8.06 4.40
N GLU A 333 36.68 -7.89 5.72
CA GLU A 333 37.62 -7.01 6.43
C GLU A 333 39.08 -7.48 6.28
N LEU A 334 39.30 -8.80 6.28
CA LEU A 334 40.62 -9.38 6.00
C LEU A 334 41.15 -9.01 4.61
N ARG A 335 40.26 -8.83 3.62
CA ARG A 335 40.63 -8.56 2.23
C ARG A 335 40.70 -7.06 1.90
N TYR A 336 39.79 -6.26 2.43
CA TYR A 336 39.58 -4.87 2.01
C TYR A 336 39.86 -3.84 3.12
N GLY A 337 40.24 -4.27 4.33
CA GLY A 337 40.41 -3.40 5.48
C GLY A 337 39.08 -3.03 6.13
N ASP A 338 39.00 -1.88 6.81
CA ASP A 338 37.78 -1.47 7.49
C ASP A 338 36.63 -1.14 6.51
N ILE A 339 35.65 -2.04 6.44
CA ILE A 339 34.44 -1.89 5.62
C ILE A 339 33.23 -1.43 6.43
N SER A 340 33.38 -1.11 7.73
CA SER A 340 32.28 -0.85 8.67
C SER A 340 31.25 0.14 8.13
N LEU A 341 31.72 1.20 7.46
CA LEU A 341 30.90 2.28 6.91
C LEU A 341 30.53 2.09 5.44
N LEU A 342 30.87 0.96 4.83
CA LEU A 342 30.45 0.62 3.46
C LEU A 342 29.06 -0.02 3.46
N LEU A 343 28.35 0.15 2.34
CA LEU A 343 27.01 -0.41 2.14
C LEU A 343 27.12 -1.92 1.92
N ARG A 344 26.33 -2.72 2.65
CA ARG A 344 26.32 -4.18 2.50
C ARG A 344 25.85 -4.67 1.14
N ILE A 345 25.07 -3.87 0.42
CA ILE A 345 24.59 -4.18 -0.93
C ILE A 345 25.63 -3.92 -2.02
N GLY A 346 26.84 -3.48 -1.65
CA GLY A 346 27.94 -3.31 -2.59
C GLY A 346 28.44 -4.65 -3.15
N GLN A 347 29.55 -4.59 -3.88
CA GLN A 347 30.14 -5.75 -4.53
C GLN A 347 31.62 -5.86 -4.20
N PRO A 348 32.13 -7.06 -3.86
CA PRO A 348 33.57 -7.28 -3.83
C PRO A 348 34.16 -7.21 -5.24
N GLU A 349 35.15 -6.35 -5.43
CA GLU A 349 35.98 -6.27 -6.65
C GLU A 349 37.40 -6.76 -6.36
N GLU A 350 38.28 -6.78 -7.36
CA GLU A 350 39.62 -7.37 -7.24
C GLU A 350 40.45 -6.75 -6.10
N PHE A 351 40.43 -5.41 -6.02
CA PHE A 351 41.27 -4.63 -5.10
C PHE A 351 40.48 -3.80 -4.08
N MET A 352 39.16 -3.69 -4.21
CA MET A 352 38.33 -2.91 -3.29
C MET A 352 36.91 -3.45 -3.19
N TYR A 353 36.19 -2.99 -2.18
CA TYR A 353 34.76 -3.22 -2.05
C TYR A 353 33.99 -2.02 -2.63
N SER A 354 33.21 -2.26 -3.67
CA SER A 354 32.54 -1.23 -4.46
C SER A 354 31.13 -0.98 -3.97
N ASN A 355 30.87 0.24 -3.49
CA ASN A 355 29.55 0.74 -3.12
C ASN A 355 29.13 1.95 -3.96
N ALA A 356 29.70 2.08 -5.17
CA ALA A 356 29.37 3.16 -6.09
C ALA A 356 27.86 3.19 -6.38
N PRO A 357 27.23 4.37 -6.52
CA PRO A 357 25.78 4.47 -6.72
C PRO A 357 25.26 3.65 -7.90
N ALA A 358 26.04 3.47 -8.97
CA ALA A 358 25.68 2.65 -10.13
C ALA A 358 25.63 1.14 -9.78
N THR A 359 26.63 0.64 -9.06
CA THR A 359 26.68 -0.76 -8.57
C THR A 359 25.50 -1.04 -7.65
N VAL A 360 25.27 -0.14 -6.68
CA VAL A 360 24.15 -0.24 -5.73
C VAL A 360 22.81 -0.21 -6.46
N ALA A 361 22.64 0.68 -7.45
CA ALA A 361 21.42 0.77 -8.25
C ALA A 361 21.14 -0.54 -9.03
N SER A 362 22.19 -1.11 -9.63
CA SER A 362 22.10 -2.37 -10.38
C SER A 362 21.64 -3.51 -9.48
N HIS A 363 22.27 -3.68 -8.33
CA HIS A 363 21.90 -4.71 -7.36
C HIS A 363 20.49 -4.51 -6.79
N MET A 364 20.11 -3.28 -6.46
CA MET A 364 18.74 -2.97 -6.03
C MET A 364 17.69 -3.33 -7.09
N HIS A 365 18.00 -3.06 -8.35
CA HIS A 365 17.14 -3.41 -9.47
C HIS A 365 17.03 -4.93 -9.62
N GLN A 366 18.16 -5.64 -9.56
CA GLN A 366 18.21 -7.09 -9.58
C GLN A 366 17.36 -7.72 -8.47
N LEU A 367 17.51 -7.26 -7.22
CA LEU A 367 16.72 -7.74 -6.09
C LEU A 367 15.22 -7.46 -6.27
N SER A 368 14.88 -6.27 -6.79
CA SER A 368 13.48 -5.88 -7.03
C SER A 368 12.79 -6.75 -8.07
N GLU A 369 13.52 -7.28 -9.05
CA GLU A 369 13.01 -8.14 -10.12
C GLU A 369 13.06 -9.64 -9.75
N GLN A 370 14.17 -10.11 -9.17
CA GLN A 370 14.40 -11.53 -8.90
C GLN A 370 13.60 -12.05 -7.70
N ILE A 371 13.43 -11.26 -6.62
CA ILE A 371 12.63 -11.69 -5.46
C ILE A 371 11.18 -12.04 -5.87
N PRO A 372 10.46 -11.20 -6.63
CA PRO A 372 9.15 -11.58 -7.16
C PRO A 372 9.18 -12.89 -7.97
N GLN A 373 10.18 -13.10 -8.82
CA GLN A 373 10.27 -14.30 -9.65
C GLN A 373 10.38 -15.56 -8.80
N LEU A 374 11.24 -15.53 -7.77
CA LEU A 374 11.42 -16.62 -6.81
C LEU A 374 10.13 -16.90 -6.04
N LEU A 375 9.48 -15.87 -5.51
CA LEU A 375 8.23 -16.01 -4.75
C LEU A 375 7.02 -16.43 -5.62
N ARG A 376 7.11 -16.29 -6.94
CA ARG A 376 6.07 -16.66 -7.91
C ARG A 376 6.31 -18.01 -8.58
N GLN A 377 7.29 -18.78 -8.11
CA GLN A 377 7.48 -20.14 -8.57
C GLN A 377 6.21 -20.98 -8.33
N PRO A 378 5.93 -21.99 -9.19
CA PRO A 378 4.70 -22.77 -9.11
C PRO A 378 4.45 -23.38 -7.72
N GLU A 379 5.49 -23.91 -7.07
CA GLU A 379 5.41 -24.50 -5.73
C GLU A 379 4.91 -23.52 -4.66
N PHE A 380 5.42 -22.29 -4.66
CA PHE A 380 4.97 -21.21 -3.77
C PHE A 380 3.50 -20.87 -4.02
N LEU A 381 3.13 -20.66 -5.28
CA LEU A 381 1.76 -20.31 -5.66
C LEU A 381 0.78 -21.43 -5.30
N GLU A 382 1.14 -22.68 -5.55
CA GLU A 382 0.32 -23.83 -5.18
C GLU A 382 0.15 -23.97 -3.67
N ALA A 383 1.23 -23.89 -2.90
CA ALA A 383 1.16 -23.97 -1.44
C ALA A 383 0.27 -22.86 -0.86
N MET A 384 0.43 -21.60 -1.32
CA MET A 384 -0.42 -20.49 -0.89
C MET A 384 -1.88 -20.63 -1.34
N ARG A 385 -2.13 -21.22 -2.51
CA ARG A 385 -3.49 -21.51 -2.99
C ARG A 385 -4.17 -22.62 -2.18
N ARG A 386 -3.43 -23.65 -1.76
CA ARG A 386 -3.95 -24.75 -0.93
C ARG A 386 -4.30 -24.26 0.48
N ASN A 387 -3.50 -23.34 1.04
CA ASN A 387 -3.70 -22.81 2.38
C ASN A 387 -4.68 -21.62 2.44
N ARG A 388 -5.55 -21.45 1.45
CA ARG A 388 -6.57 -20.38 1.47
C ARG A 388 -7.63 -20.70 2.54
N PRO A 389 -7.93 -19.76 3.45
CA PRO A 389 -9.04 -19.89 4.40
C PRO A 389 -10.39 -19.86 3.70
N CYS A 390 -10.51 -19.16 2.56
CA CYS A 390 -11.72 -19.15 1.73
C CYS A 390 -11.41 -18.86 0.26
N THR A 391 -12.23 -19.41 -0.64
CA THR A 391 -12.11 -19.18 -2.09
C THR A 391 -13.34 -18.46 -2.63
N PHE A 392 -13.14 -17.36 -3.36
CA PHE A 392 -14.17 -16.61 -4.09
C PHE A 392 -13.52 -15.95 -5.30
N ASP A 393 -14.18 -15.90 -6.46
CA ASP A 393 -13.62 -15.27 -7.67
C ASP A 393 -12.13 -15.65 -7.87
N LYS A 394 -11.89 -16.97 -8.03
CA LYS A 394 -10.55 -17.57 -7.95
C LYS A 394 -9.54 -16.87 -8.87
N ALA A 395 -9.96 -16.50 -10.08
CA ALA A 395 -9.13 -15.77 -11.04
C ALA A 395 -8.65 -14.44 -10.46
N SER A 396 -9.55 -13.65 -9.87
CA SER A 396 -9.19 -12.38 -9.24
C SER A 396 -8.33 -12.55 -7.99
N GLN A 397 -8.56 -13.61 -7.19
CA GLN A 397 -7.69 -13.94 -6.06
C GLN A 397 -6.28 -14.33 -6.51
N ASP A 398 -6.16 -15.11 -7.58
CA ASP A 398 -4.88 -15.53 -8.15
C ASP A 398 -4.10 -14.33 -8.71
N GLU A 399 -4.76 -13.44 -9.46
CA GLU A 399 -4.17 -12.21 -9.97
C GLU A 399 -3.72 -11.28 -8.83
N TYR A 400 -4.57 -11.12 -7.80
CA TYR A 400 -4.24 -10.31 -6.63
C TYR A 400 -3.03 -10.87 -5.88
N LEU A 401 -3.01 -12.18 -5.59
CA LEU A 401 -1.86 -12.85 -4.96
C LEU A 401 -0.58 -12.60 -5.77
N PHE A 402 -0.60 -12.84 -7.07
CA PHE A 402 0.56 -12.66 -7.94
C PHE A 402 1.10 -11.22 -7.90
N GLY A 403 0.20 -10.23 -7.93
CA GLY A 403 0.54 -8.81 -7.80
C GLY A 403 1.10 -8.42 -6.44
N MET A 404 0.74 -9.15 -5.38
CA MET A 404 1.22 -8.88 -4.01
C MET A 404 2.57 -9.55 -3.70
N LEU A 405 3.01 -10.54 -4.48
CA LEU A 405 4.33 -11.18 -4.33
C LEU A 405 5.43 -10.27 -4.88
N THR A 406 5.85 -9.33 -4.02
CA THR A 406 6.91 -8.34 -4.24
C THR A 406 7.91 -8.44 -3.10
N PRO A 407 9.04 -7.70 -3.09
CA PRO A 407 9.93 -7.66 -1.92
C PRO A 407 9.20 -7.26 -0.62
N HIS A 408 8.10 -6.50 -0.72
CA HIS A 408 7.26 -6.14 0.43
C HIS A 408 6.43 -7.32 0.99
N ALA A 409 6.36 -8.46 0.30
CA ALA A 409 5.76 -9.69 0.84
C ALA A 409 6.62 -10.27 1.97
N LEU A 410 7.95 -10.26 1.87
CA LEU A 410 8.86 -10.71 2.94
C LEU A 410 8.68 -9.89 4.22
N ARG A 411 8.52 -8.57 4.06
CA ARG A 411 8.17 -7.68 5.17
C ARG A 411 6.82 -7.98 5.80
N ARG A 412 5.83 -8.37 5.00
CA ARG A 412 4.51 -8.78 5.49
C ARG A 412 4.54 -10.13 6.19
N PHE A 413 5.37 -11.05 5.72
CA PHE A 413 5.66 -12.31 6.38
C PHE A 413 6.25 -12.06 7.78
N PHE A 414 7.31 -11.24 7.87
CA PHE A 414 7.89 -10.87 9.17
C PHE A 414 6.87 -10.22 10.12
N CYS A 415 6.06 -9.29 9.61
CA CYS A 415 5.00 -8.65 10.40
C CYS A 415 3.99 -9.67 10.93
N THR A 416 3.64 -10.66 10.11
CA THR A 416 2.71 -11.72 10.50
C THR A 416 3.34 -12.61 11.57
N TRP A 417 4.60 -12.98 11.40
CA TRP A 417 5.38 -13.71 12.42
C TRP A 417 5.39 -12.97 13.76
N LEU A 418 5.64 -11.66 13.74
CA LEU A 418 5.60 -10.83 14.95
C LEU A 418 4.27 -10.97 15.71
N TYR A 419 3.13 -10.79 15.02
CA TYR A 419 1.81 -10.89 15.63
C TYR A 419 1.39 -12.30 16.07
N THR A 420 1.97 -13.35 15.49
CA THR A 420 1.44 -14.71 15.64
C THR A 420 2.36 -15.66 16.39
N MET A 421 3.68 -15.40 16.39
CA MET A 421 4.68 -16.35 16.85
C MET A 421 5.74 -15.75 17.79
N SER A 422 5.98 -14.43 17.74
CA SER A 422 7.15 -13.83 18.42
C SER A 422 6.98 -13.55 19.91
N GLY A 423 5.74 -13.57 20.43
CA GLY A 423 5.44 -13.18 21.82
C GLY A 423 5.63 -11.70 22.15
N VAL A 424 5.98 -10.83 21.20
CA VAL A 424 6.24 -9.41 21.45
C VAL A 424 4.95 -8.58 21.49
N ASP A 425 4.95 -7.49 22.26
CA ASP A 425 3.76 -6.66 22.42
C ASP A 425 3.46 -5.81 21.17
N THR A 426 2.23 -5.31 21.05
CA THR A 426 1.84 -4.50 19.87
C THR A 426 2.71 -3.24 19.70
N ASN A 427 3.17 -2.61 20.77
CA ASN A 427 4.01 -1.41 20.67
C ASN A 427 5.41 -1.75 20.13
N GLU A 428 5.99 -2.86 20.58
CA GLU A 428 7.25 -3.41 20.08
C GLU A 428 7.12 -3.80 18.60
N ILE A 429 6.00 -4.37 18.18
CA ILE A 429 5.72 -4.63 16.76
C ILE A 429 5.74 -3.33 15.95
N TYR A 430 5.09 -2.27 16.43
CA TYR A 430 5.13 -0.96 15.74
C TYR A 430 6.56 -0.41 15.67
N PHE A 431 7.35 -0.59 16.74
CA PHE A 431 8.75 -0.20 16.79
C PHE A 431 9.59 -0.98 15.76
N PHE A 432 9.56 -2.32 15.76
CA PHE A 432 10.31 -3.17 14.82
C PHE A 432 9.90 -2.95 13.37
N MET A 433 8.63 -2.63 13.13
CA MET A 433 8.16 -2.30 11.79
C MET A 433 8.45 -0.84 11.43
N GLY A 434 8.85 0.04 12.35
CA GLY A 434 9.00 1.47 12.07
C GLY A 434 7.69 2.09 11.56
N HIS A 435 6.58 1.74 12.22
CA HIS A 435 5.24 2.28 11.99
C HIS A 435 4.95 3.39 13.01
N LEU A 436 4.30 4.47 12.57
CA LEU A 436 3.84 5.52 13.48
C LEU A 436 2.67 4.98 14.32
N ASN A 437 2.88 4.83 15.63
CA ASN A 437 1.81 4.59 16.58
C ASN A 437 1.32 5.93 17.15
N LYS A 438 0.10 6.34 16.80
CA LYS A 438 -0.48 7.61 17.28
C LYS A 438 -0.84 7.58 18.77
N ASN A 439 -0.94 6.39 19.36
CA ASN A 439 -1.40 6.21 20.73
C ASN A 439 -0.24 6.12 21.74
N VAL A 440 1.01 6.04 21.27
CA VAL A 440 2.20 5.96 22.12
C VAL A 440 2.95 7.27 22.03
N ARG A 441 3.17 7.92 23.18
CA ARG A 441 4.16 9.00 23.27
C ARG A 441 5.52 8.36 23.01
N GLN A 442 6.12 8.69 21.86
CA GLN A 442 7.50 8.32 21.59
C GLN A 442 8.36 8.80 22.78
N ARG A 443 9.27 7.94 23.27
CA ARG A 443 10.26 8.35 24.26
C ARG A 443 10.98 9.58 23.69
N SER A 444 10.72 10.73 24.29
CA SER A 444 11.38 11.99 23.94
C SER A 444 12.76 11.98 24.57
N GLY A 445 13.79 11.60 23.80
CA GLY A 445 15.17 11.64 24.26
C GLY A 445 16.15 10.95 23.30
N PRO A 446 17.46 11.27 23.38
CA PRO A 446 18.51 10.70 22.53
C PRO A 446 18.92 9.27 22.90
N CYS A 447 18.30 8.66 23.92
CA CYS A 447 18.68 7.34 24.41
C CYS A 447 17.88 6.26 23.66
N GLY A 448 18.54 5.58 22.71
CA GLY A 448 18.08 4.30 22.18
C GLY A 448 17.98 3.22 23.27
N PRO A 449 17.52 2.00 22.93
CA PRO A 449 17.41 0.92 23.90
C PRO A 449 18.77 0.63 24.56
N THR A 450 18.75 0.42 25.87
CA THR A 450 19.93 0.02 26.65
C THR A 450 20.44 -1.35 26.20
N PRO A 451 21.71 -1.72 26.43
CA PRO A 451 22.20 -3.07 26.12
C PRO A 451 21.34 -4.20 26.70
N ALA A 452 20.80 -4.01 27.92
CA ALA A 452 19.90 -4.96 28.54
C ALA A 452 18.53 -5.06 27.82
N GLU A 453 17.95 -3.93 27.43
CA GLU A 453 16.72 -3.91 26.60
C GLU A 453 16.97 -4.59 25.25
N ILE A 454 18.10 -4.32 24.59
CA ILE A 454 18.48 -4.97 23.32
C ILE A 454 18.58 -6.48 23.51
N TYR A 455 19.29 -6.92 24.55
CA TYR A 455 19.47 -8.33 24.84
C TYR A 455 18.14 -9.03 25.09
N ARG A 456 17.24 -8.43 25.88
CA ARG A 456 15.88 -8.93 26.11
C ARG A 456 15.11 -9.13 24.79
N LEU A 457 15.16 -8.15 23.89
CA LEU A 457 14.47 -8.24 22.60
C LEU A 457 15.06 -9.36 21.72
N CYS A 458 16.38 -9.58 21.80
CA CYS A 458 17.01 -10.70 21.12
C CYS A 458 16.67 -12.06 21.75
N LEU A 459 16.54 -12.14 23.07
CA LEU A 459 16.08 -13.35 23.74
C LEU A 459 14.68 -13.75 23.29
N LEU A 460 13.75 -12.80 23.15
CA LEU A 460 12.40 -13.06 22.64
C LEU A 460 12.43 -13.74 21.28
N LYS A 461 13.34 -13.30 20.40
CA LYS A 461 13.52 -13.92 19.09
C LYS A 461 14.17 -15.30 19.17
N HIS A 462 15.18 -15.46 20.02
CA HIS A 462 15.90 -16.72 20.23
C HIS A 462 14.98 -17.85 20.71
N VAL A 463 14.02 -17.54 21.59
CA VAL A 463 13.06 -18.51 22.14
C VAL A 463 11.79 -18.66 21.30
N SER A 464 11.69 -17.92 20.20
CA SER A 464 10.56 -17.99 19.26
C SER A 464 10.91 -18.87 18.06
N PRO A 465 9.95 -19.54 17.41
CA PRO A 465 10.23 -20.26 16.17
C PRO A 465 10.57 -19.25 15.08
N THR A 466 11.65 -19.42 14.32
CA THR A 466 12.02 -18.54 13.20
C THR A 466 12.11 -19.32 11.89
N LEU A 467 12.55 -18.67 10.81
CA LEU A 467 12.90 -19.37 9.57
C LEU A 467 14.18 -20.20 9.69
N PHE A 468 15.01 -19.96 10.71
CA PHE A 468 16.33 -20.56 10.85
C PHE A 468 16.40 -21.60 11.96
N HIS A 469 15.52 -21.51 12.96
CA HIS A 469 15.50 -22.44 14.08
C HIS A 469 14.09 -22.66 14.63
N THR A 470 13.90 -23.81 15.27
CA THR A 470 12.81 -24.06 16.19
C THR A 470 13.02 -23.29 17.50
N PRO A 471 11.99 -23.07 18.34
CA PRO A 471 12.14 -22.37 19.61
C PRO A 471 13.28 -22.95 20.45
N HIS A 472 14.28 -22.14 20.80
CA HIS A 472 15.36 -22.59 21.68
C HIS A 472 14.94 -22.52 23.15
N SER A 473 15.46 -23.46 23.94
CA SER A 473 15.37 -23.40 25.41
C SER A 473 16.39 -22.41 25.97
N LEU A 474 16.01 -21.67 27.01
CA LEU A 474 16.96 -20.90 27.81
C LEU A 474 17.72 -21.82 28.75
N LYS A 475 19.04 -21.71 28.80
CA LYS A 475 19.92 -22.59 29.58
C LYS A 475 20.52 -21.86 30.77
N TYR A 476 20.41 -22.47 31.94
CA TYR A 476 20.95 -21.94 33.19
C TYR A 476 21.68 -23.03 33.97
N ASN A 477 22.89 -22.72 34.46
CA ASN A 477 23.62 -23.60 35.36
C ASN A 477 23.35 -23.14 36.80
N LEU A 478 22.73 -24.02 37.60
CA LEU A 478 22.53 -23.79 39.03
C LEU A 478 23.85 -24.11 39.75
N GLY A 479 24.33 -23.21 40.60
CA GLY A 479 25.61 -23.39 41.32
C GLY A 479 26.39 -22.08 41.58
N GLU A 480 26.09 -21.02 40.83
CA GLU A 480 26.55 -19.65 41.13
C GLU A 480 25.38 -18.82 41.68
N LYS A 481 25.69 -17.79 42.50
CA LYS A 481 24.76 -16.88 43.23
C LYS A 481 23.30 -16.91 42.76
N TYR A 482 22.36 -17.03 43.71
CA TYR A 482 20.90 -16.90 43.52
C TYR A 482 20.53 -15.92 42.39
N ARG A 483 19.87 -16.43 41.34
CA ARG A 483 19.42 -15.62 40.19
C ARG A 483 17.91 -15.65 40.10
N GLU A 484 17.30 -14.50 40.35
CA GLU A 484 15.97 -14.17 39.84
C GLU A 484 16.14 -13.66 38.40
N THR A 485 15.30 -14.10 37.47
CA THR A 485 15.34 -13.64 36.07
C THR A 485 13.95 -13.77 35.47
N GLU A 486 13.43 -12.66 34.96
CA GLU A 486 12.24 -12.65 34.10
C GLU A 486 12.61 -13.23 32.74
N VAL A 487 11.91 -14.30 32.34
CA VAL A 487 12.12 -14.98 31.06
C VAL A 487 10.82 -14.96 30.25
N PRO A 488 10.88 -14.96 28.91
CA PRO A 488 9.70 -15.17 28.09
C PRO A 488 9.04 -16.52 28.39
N ALA A 489 7.76 -16.68 28.04
CA ALA A 489 7.08 -17.98 28.10
C ALA A 489 7.72 -18.97 27.12
N CYS A 490 8.69 -19.76 27.60
CA CYS A 490 9.47 -20.68 26.78
C CYS A 490 9.96 -21.89 27.59
N SER A 491 10.65 -22.81 26.90
CA SER A 491 11.37 -23.90 27.57
C SER A 491 12.58 -23.34 28.32
N VAL A 492 12.78 -23.79 29.57
CA VAL A 492 13.94 -23.44 30.39
C VAL A 492 14.61 -24.72 30.86
N GLU A 493 15.90 -24.84 30.58
CA GLU A 493 16.76 -25.97 30.92
C GLU A 493 17.71 -25.59 32.04
N PHE A 494 17.63 -26.33 33.14
CA PHE A 494 18.51 -26.16 34.29
C PHE A 494 19.52 -27.31 34.36
N THR A 495 20.81 -26.97 34.48
CA THR A 495 21.84 -27.92 34.88
C THR A 495 21.98 -27.84 36.41
N ILE A 496 21.63 -28.93 37.11
CA ILE A 496 21.64 -29.00 38.57
C ILE A 496 22.89 -29.79 39.03
N PRO A 497 23.67 -29.30 40.03
CA PRO A 497 24.79 -30.05 40.58
C PRO A 497 24.33 -31.37 41.23
N PRO A 498 25.13 -32.45 41.14
CA PRO A 498 24.80 -33.72 41.78
C PRO A 498 24.56 -33.56 43.29
N GLU A 499 23.64 -34.36 43.85
CA GLU A 499 23.38 -34.44 45.30
C GLU A 499 22.96 -33.11 45.95
N THR A 500 22.41 -32.16 45.18
CA THR A 500 21.89 -30.89 45.69
C THR A 500 20.36 -30.82 45.64
N SER A 501 19.77 -29.98 46.48
CA SER A 501 18.35 -29.66 46.49
C SER A 501 18.16 -28.17 46.23
N TRP A 502 17.22 -27.83 45.36
CA TRP A 502 16.93 -26.46 44.94
C TRP A 502 15.43 -26.19 45.00
N GLU A 503 15.08 -24.99 45.43
CA GLU A 503 13.73 -24.46 45.32
C GLU A 503 13.66 -23.55 44.09
N ILE A 504 12.72 -23.85 43.20
CA ILE A 504 12.46 -23.04 42.01
C ILE A 504 11.07 -22.44 42.19
N VAL A 505 11.02 -21.11 42.24
CA VAL A 505 9.77 -20.36 42.27
C VAL A 505 9.52 -19.86 40.85
N VAL A 506 8.38 -20.25 40.26
CA VAL A 506 7.93 -19.79 38.95
C VAL A 506 6.74 -18.88 39.16
N GLU A 507 6.94 -17.59 38.95
CA GLU A 507 5.86 -16.61 38.92
C GLU A 507 5.39 -16.44 37.47
N ASP A 508 4.19 -16.94 37.17
CA ASP A 508 3.58 -16.79 35.86
C ASP A 508 2.92 -15.41 35.73
N SER A 509 3.35 -14.64 34.74
CA SER A 509 2.86 -13.29 34.48
C SER A 509 1.75 -13.25 33.42
N GLU A 510 1.50 -14.36 32.71
CA GLU A 510 0.49 -14.44 31.64
C GLU A 510 -0.58 -15.52 31.94
N PRO A 511 -1.86 -15.25 31.63
CA PRO A 511 -2.91 -16.24 31.88
C PRO A 511 -2.76 -17.45 30.94
N PHE A 512 -3.07 -18.64 31.46
CA PHE A 512 -3.12 -19.91 30.72
C PHE A 512 -1.76 -20.52 30.29
N ASN A 513 -0.64 -20.10 30.87
CA ASN A 513 0.59 -20.86 30.66
C ASN A 513 0.48 -22.21 31.40
N HIS A 514 0.99 -23.25 30.72
CA HIS A 514 1.10 -24.58 31.30
C HIS A 514 2.57 -24.82 31.64
N VAL A 515 2.89 -24.82 32.93
CA VAL A 515 4.22 -25.18 33.41
C VAL A 515 4.33 -26.70 33.43
N ALA A 516 5.21 -27.26 32.60
CA ALA A 516 5.52 -28.68 32.58
C ALA A 516 6.97 -28.90 33.03
N LEU A 517 7.16 -29.69 34.08
CA LEU A 517 8.48 -30.01 34.63
C LEU A 517 8.88 -31.42 34.18
N ARG A 518 10.12 -31.56 33.68
CA ARG A 518 10.71 -32.85 33.27
C ARG A 518 12.19 -32.86 33.67
N GLY A 519 12.71 -34.02 34.06
CA GLY A 519 14.13 -34.18 34.37
C GLY A 519 14.54 -35.64 34.51
N ASN A 520 15.74 -35.97 34.05
CA ASN A 520 16.33 -37.31 34.21
C ASN A 520 17.05 -37.40 35.56
N GLY A 521 16.69 -38.36 36.40
CA GLY A 521 17.33 -38.55 37.70
C GLY A 521 16.99 -37.46 38.74
N ILE A 522 15.98 -36.63 38.47
CA ILE A 522 15.52 -35.56 39.36
C ILE A 522 14.13 -35.92 39.87
N THR A 523 13.94 -35.82 41.19
CA THR A 523 12.62 -35.95 41.82
C THR A 523 12.05 -34.56 42.03
N TRP A 524 10.82 -34.32 41.53
CA TRP A 524 10.13 -33.05 41.67
C TRP A 524 9.07 -33.13 42.77
N ASP A 525 9.02 -32.12 43.64
CA ASP A 525 7.98 -31.95 44.65
C ASP A 525 7.34 -30.57 44.46
N VAL A 526 6.11 -30.53 43.94
CA VAL A 526 5.38 -29.28 43.69
C VAL A 526 4.67 -28.88 44.98
N ARG A 527 5.23 -27.89 45.69
CA ARG A 527 4.76 -27.48 47.02
C ARG A 527 3.55 -26.55 47.01
N TYR A 528 3.40 -25.74 45.96
CA TYR A 528 2.33 -24.75 45.86
C TYR A 528 2.01 -24.47 44.39
N GLN A 529 0.72 -24.43 44.05
CA GLN A 529 0.22 -24.01 42.75
C GLN A 529 -0.99 -23.12 42.98
N ASP A 530 -0.86 -21.83 42.67
CA ASP A 530 -1.99 -20.92 42.73
C ASP A 530 -2.97 -21.22 41.58
N GLU A 531 -4.26 -21.42 41.90
CA GLU A 531 -5.31 -21.50 40.87
C GLU A 531 -5.59 -20.10 40.33
N PHE A 532 -4.92 -19.73 39.24
CA PHE A 532 -5.22 -18.49 38.54
C PHE A 532 -6.66 -18.52 38.02
N ARG A 533 -7.53 -17.65 38.55
CA ARG A 533 -8.88 -17.44 38.01
C ARG A 533 -8.79 -16.48 36.82
N PRO A 534 -9.15 -16.90 35.60
CA PRO A 534 -8.99 -16.07 34.42
C PRO A 534 -9.88 -14.84 34.52
N ASN A 535 -9.29 -13.66 34.27
CA ASN A 535 -10.05 -12.51 33.82
C ASN A 535 -10.21 -12.66 32.29
N PRO A 536 -11.42 -12.89 31.75
CA PRO A 536 -11.63 -13.38 30.38
C PRO A 536 -11.24 -12.42 29.23
N ASN A 537 -10.58 -11.29 29.50
CA ASN A 537 -10.48 -10.17 28.56
C ASN A 537 -9.04 -9.68 28.30
N ARG A 538 -8.09 -10.54 27.86
CA ARG A 538 -6.74 -10.05 27.52
C ARG A 538 -5.99 -10.63 26.31
N TYR A 539 -6.67 -11.26 25.34
CA TYR A 539 -6.08 -11.47 24.01
C TYR A 539 -6.64 -10.45 23.01
N ALA A 540 -5.84 -9.42 22.70
CA ALA A 540 -6.17 -8.36 21.74
C ALA A 540 -6.02 -8.75 20.25
N LEU A 541 -6.21 -10.04 19.92
CA LEU A 541 -6.19 -10.53 18.53
C LEU A 541 -7.56 -10.96 18.01
N LEU A 542 -8.51 -11.21 18.92
CA LEU A 542 -9.92 -11.34 18.58
C LEU A 542 -10.59 -10.04 18.98
N ALA A 543 -11.37 -9.44 18.08
CA ALA A 543 -12.24 -8.33 18.48
C ALA A 543 -13.09 -8.82 19.66
N THR A 544 -13.27 -8.01 20.69
CA THR A 544 -14.12 -8.39 21.83
C THR A 544 -15.49 -8.83 21.31
N GLU A 545 -16.19 -9.72 22.01
CA GLU A 545 -17.56 -10.10 21.60
C GLU A 545 -18.45 -8.87 21.41
N GLU A 546 -18.18 -7.75 22.10
CA GLU A 546 -18.80 -6.43 21.94
C GLU A 546 -18.58 -5.76 20.56
N MET A 547 -17.53 -6.15 19.82
CA MET A 547 -17.25 -5.70 18.46
C MET A 547 -17.91 -6.58 17.38
N TYR A 548 -18.22 -7.84 17.69
CA TYR A 548 -18.94 -8.77 16.79
C TYR A 548 -20.44 -8.79 17.04
N THR A 549 -20.86 -8.52 18.27
CA THR A 549 -22.24 -8.18 18.56
C THR A 549 -22.50 -6.83 17.92
N ILE A 550 -23.47 -6.81 17.00
CA ILE A 550 -24.15 -5.59 16.61
C ILE A 550 -24.49 -4.88 17.92
N GLN A 551 -23.81 -3.77 18.22
CA GLN A 551 -24.08 -2.97 19.42
C GLN A 551 -25.59 -2.76 19.47
N SER A 552 -26.19 -3.40 20.47
CA SER A 552 -27.60 -3.54 20.79
C SER A 552 -28.60 -2.73 19.94
N LYS A 553 -29.72 -3.38 19.58
CA LYS A 553 -30.98 -2.76 19.11
C LYS A 553 -31.34 -1.44 19.82
N GLY A 554 -30.85 -1.22 21.05
CA GLY A 554 -31.03 0.00 21.84
C GLY A 554 -30.56 1.30 21.17
N LYS A 555 -29.37 1.34 20.54
CA LYS A 555 -28.87 2.62 19.95
C LYS A 555 -29.64 3.05 18.69
N PHE A 556 -30.17 2.09 17.92
CA PHE A 556 -31.02 2.39 16.77
C PHE A 556 -32.42 2.86 17.20
N LEU A 557 -32.98 2.26 18.27
CA LEU A 557 -34.25 2.68 18.86
C LEU A 557 -34.17 4.03 19.57
N ASP A 558 -33.06 4.34 20.24
CA ASP A 558 -32.84 5.66 20.86
C ASP A 558 -32.60 6.76 19.82
N ALA A 559 -31.94 6.44 18.70
CA ALA A 559 -31.82 7.36 17.57
C ALA A 559 -33.19 7.63 16.91
N LEU A 560 -34.05 6.61 16.79
CA LEU A 560 -35.43 6.76 16.30
C LEU A 560 -36.33 7.54 17.27
N LYS A 561 -36.17 7.36 18.59
CA LYS A 561 -36.90 8.12 19.63
C LYS A 561 -36.48 9.58 19.68
N LYS A 562 -35.18 9.88 19.51
CA LYS A 562 -34.67 11.25 19.41
C LYS A 562 -35.06 11.94 18.10
N ALA A 563 -35.29 11.20 17.02
CA ALA A 563 -35.81 11.73 15.77
C ALA A 563 -37.33 12.00 15.79
N THR A 564 -38.09 11.38 16.70
CA THR A 564 -39.56 11.50 16.79
C THR A 564 -40.04 12.45 17.89
N LYS A 565 -39.19 12.84 18.85
CA LYS A 565 -39.51 13.89 19.83
C LYS A 565 -38.59 15.08 19.62
N GLY A 566 -39.07 16.08 18.89
CA GLY A 566 -38.43 17.38 18.76
C GLY A 566 -38.49 18.15 20.08
N GLU A 567 -37.52 17.90 20.98
CA GLU A 567 -37.34 18.71 22.18
C GLU A 567 -35.85 19.10 22.36
N LYS A 568 -35.66 20.40 22.60
CA LYS A 568 -34.39 21.11 22.66
C LYS A 568 -33.54 20.65 23.85
N LEU A 569 -32.28 20.33 23.58
CA LEU A 569 -31.23 20.19 24.60
C LEU A 569 -30.94 21.56 25.21
N ASN A 570 -31.20 21.72 26.51
CA ASN A 570 -30.62 22.78 27.33
C ASN A 570 -29.74 22.14 28.42
N LYS A 571 -28.47 22.56 28.37
CA LYS A 571 -27.31 22.34 29.26
C LYS A 571 -26.79 20.91 29.40
#